data_AF-A0A484ZFP2-F1
#
_entry.id   AF-A0A484ZFP2-F1
#
_cell.length_a   1.000
_cell.length_b   1.000
_cell.length_c   1.000
_cell.angle_alpha   90.00
_cell.angle_beta   90.00
_cell.angle_gamma   90.00
#
_symmetry.space_group_name_H-M   'P 1'
#
loop_
_entity.id
_entity.type
_entity.pdbx_description
1 polymer ?
#
loop_
_entity_poly.entity_id
_entity_poly.type
_entity_poly.pdbx_seq_one_letter_code
_entity_poly.pdbx_strand_id
1 'polypeptide(L)'
;MTKVKVRNTGDRPIQVGSHFHFFEANKALDFDRAAAFGKRLNITATTAIRFEPGDEIEVSLIPFGGKQAIYGFNNLVDGWAGDSMVATGERAEKRIAIQRAIDNGFKSSN
;
A
#
# COMPACT_ATOMS: atom_id res chain seq x y z
N MET A 1 2.17 2.92 13.68
CA MET A 1 2.93 3.43 12.52
C MET A 1 3.79 2.29 12.01
N THR A 2 3.79 2.05 10.70
CA THR A 2 4.51 0.93 10.08
C THR A 2 5.55 1.49 9.12
N LYS A 3 6.80 1.06 9.26
CA LYS A 3 7.88 1.45 8.36
C LYS A 3 8.06 0.38 7.30
N VAL A 4 8.18 0.79 6.05
CA VAL A 4 8.33 -0.11 4.91
C VAL A 4 9.41 0.44 3.99
N LYS A 5 10.36 -0.42 3.58
CA LYS A 5 11.32 -0.08 2.54
C LYS A 5 10.67 -0.25 1.18
N VAL A 6 10.81 0.76 0.34
CA VAL A 6 10.15 0.82 -0.96
C VAL A 6 11.20 1.09 -2.02
N ARG A 7 11.30 0.16 -2.98
CA ARG A 7 12.23 0.27 -4.10
C ARG A 7 11.49 0.47 -5.40
N ASN A 8 11.85 1.50 -6.17
CA ASN A 8 11.34 1.66 -7.52
C ASN A 8 12.16 0.81 -8.50
N THR A 9 11.58 -0.27 -8.98
CA THR A 9 12.22 -1.19 -9.94
C THR A 9 11.90 -0.85 -11.40
N GLY A 10 11.14 0.22 -11.64
CA GLY A 10 10.82 0.72 -12.97
C GLY A 10 11.90 1.64 -13.52
N ASP A 11 11.70 2.04 -14.77
CA ASP A 11 12.55 2.97 -15.53
C ASP A 11 12.07 4.43 -15.46
N ARG A 12 10.91 4.67 -14.84
CA ARG A 12 10.26 5.97 -14.75
C ARG A 12 10.07 6.38 -13.30
N PRO A 13 10.13 7.70 -13.01
CA PRO A 13 9.88 8.19 -11.67
C PRO A 13 8.42 7.96 -11.26
N ILE A 14 8.21 7.64 -9.99
CA ILE A 14 6.89 7.39 -9.41
C ILE A 14 6.69 8.32 -8.23
N GLN A 15 5.53 8.97 -8.15
CA GLN A 15 5.19 9.86 -7.05
C GLN A 15 3.85 9.44 -6.43
N VAL A 16 3.82 9.28 -5.12
CA VAL A 16 2.66 8.79 -4.37
C VAL A 16 2.21 9.84 -3.35
N GLY A 17 0.95 10.22 -3.41
CA GLY A 17 0.35 11.24 -2.55
C GLY A 17 0.00 10.75 -1.14
N SER A 18 -0.17 11.71 -0.21
CA SER A 18 -0.45 11.50 1.22
C SER A 18 -1.65 10.61 1.55
N HIS A 19 -2.68 10.58 0.70
CA HIS A 19 -3.94 9.85 0.92
C HIS A 19 -4.17 8.71 -0.08
N PHE A 20 -3.15 8.36 -0.85
CA PHE A 20 -3.25 7.20 -1.74
C PHE A 20 -3.17 5.92 -0.91
N HIS A 21 -4.00 4.91 -1.24
CA HIS A 21 -3.92 3.61 -0.59
C HIS A 21 -2.62 2.92 -1.00
N PHE A 22 -1.64 2.91 -0.10
CA PHE A 22 -0.25 2.61 -0.45
C PHE A 22 -0.08 1.18 -0.97
N PHE A 23 -0.89 0.24 -0.46
CA PHE A 23 -1.00 -1.13 -0.98
C PHE A 23 -1.24 -1.20 -2.50
N GLU A 24 -1.99 -0.25 -3.05
CA GLU A 24 -2.38 -0.22 -4.47
C GLU A 24 -1.48 0.71 -5.29
N ALA A 25 -0.36 1.17 -4.74
CA ALA A 25 0.59 2.01 -5.46
C ALA A 25 1.19 1.25 -6.65
N ASN A 26 1.81 1.98 -7.57
CA ASN A 26 2.31 1.47 -8.85
C ASN A 26 3.00 0.10 -8.73
N LYS A 27 2.70 -0.81 -9.66
CA LYS A 27 3.20 -2.19 -9.73
C LYS A 27 4.72 -2.30 -9.72
N ALA A 28 5.42 -1.28 -10.23
CA ALA A 28 6.89 -1.23 -10.27
C ALA A 28 7.53 -0.90 -8.91
N LEU A 29 6.77 -0.41 -7.93
CA LEU A 29 7.25 -0.27 -6.56
C LEU A 29 7.23 -1.65 -5.89
N ASP A 30 8.39 -2.04 -5.40
CA ASP A 30 8.64 -3.29 -4.69
C ASP A 30 8.80 -3.01 -3.19
N PHE A 31 7.90 -3.56 -2.38
CA PHE A 31 7.82 -3.39 -0.93
C PHE A 31 6.89 -4.43 -0.30
N ASP A 32 6.85 -4.52 1.03
CA ASP A 32 5.87 -5.36 1.74
C ASP A 32 4.45 -4.81 1.60
N ARG A 33 3.71 -5.35 0.61
CA ARG A 33 2.33 -4.96 0.35
C ARG A 33 1.39 -5.41 1.47
N ALA A 34 1.64 -6.54 2.10
CA ALA A 34 0.81 -7.01 3.20
C ALA A 34 0.85 -6.03 4.39
N ALA A 35 2.02 -5.44 4.67
CA ALA A 35 2.18 -4.40 5.67
C ALA A 35 1.52 -3.06 5.29
N ALA A 36 1.32 -2.78 4.00
CA ALA A 36 0.73 -1.55 3.50
C ALA A 36 -0.80 -1.57 3.35
N PHE A 37 -1.44 -2.74 3.51
CA PHE A 37 -2.89 -2.89 3.41
C PHE A 37 -3.63 -1.99 4.41
N GLY A 38 -4.61 -1.22 3.93
CA GLY A 38 -5.42 -0.29 4.72
C GLY A 38 -4.67 0.98 5.14
N LYS A 39 -3.49 1.27 4.58
CA LYS A 39 -2.62 2.37 5.03
C LYS A 39 -2.29 3.38 3.93
N ARG A 40 -1.91 4.58 4.38
CA ARG A 40 -1.46 5.70 3.58
C ARG A 40 -0.15 6.27 4.12
N LEU A 41 0.53 7.11 3.34
CA LEU A 41 1.75 7.80 3.77
C LEU A 41 1.50 8.70 4.98
N ASN A 42 2.35 8.60 5.99
CA ASN A 42 2.36 9.47 7.16
C ASN A 42 3.14 10.76 6.86
N ILE A 43 2.62 11.56 5.95
CA ILE A 43 3.14 12.85 5.55
C ILE A 43 2.03 13.89 5.64
N THR A 44 2.40 15.17 5.58
CA THR A 44 1.45 16.28 5.53
C THR A 44 0.40 16.04 4.45
N ALA A 45 -0.86 16.38 4.73
CA ALA A 45 -1.90 16.34 3.71
C ALA A 45 -1.46 17.14 2.47
N THR A 46 -1.98 16.75 1.29
CA THR A 46 -1.66 17.32 -0.03
C THR A 46 -0.21 17.18 -0.52
N THR A 47 0.73 16.66 0.28
CA THR A 47 2.10 16.35 -0.20
C THR A 47 2.23 14.93 -0.75
N ALA A 48 3.40 14.62 -1.29
CA ALA A 48 3.74 13.34 -1.90
C ALA A 48 5.21 12.96 -1.69
N ILE A 49 5.51 11.67 -1.79
CA ILE A 49 6.90 11.15 -1.85
C ILE A 49 7.18 10.73 -3.29
N ARG A 50 8.36 11.08 -3.78
CA ARG A 50 8.88 10.73 -5.09
C ARG A 50 9.94 9.66 -4.97
N PHE A 51 9.89 8.67 -5.86
CA PHE A 51 10.83 7.57 -5.97
C PHE A 51 11.45 7.62 -7.37
N GLU A 52 12.74 7.92 -7.48
CA GLU A 52 13.44 7.85 -8.78
C GLU A 52 13.66 6.39 -9.20
N PRO A 53 13.88 6.11 -10.50
CA PRO A 53 14.24 4.78 -10.96
C PRO A 53 15.46 4.21 -10.21
N GLY A 54 15.31 3.03 -9.58
CA GLY A 54 16.36 2.37 -8.81
C GLY A 54 16.49 2.80 -7.36
N ASP A 55 15.81 3.87 -6.92
CA ASP A 55 15.85 4.33 -5.54
C ASP A 55 15.21 3.33 -4.58
N GLU A 56 15.77 3.25 -3.37
CA GLU A 56 15.18 2.55 -2.22
C GLU A 56 15.05 3.53 -1.04
N ILE A 57 13.81 3.74 -0.58
CA ILE A 57 13.49 4.70 0.49
C ILE A 57 12.64 4.02 1.55
N GLU A 58 12.96 4.23 2.83
CA GLU A 58 12.08 3.84 3.94
C GLU A 58 10.97 4.88 4.11
N VAL A 59 9.72 4.45 3.98
CA VAL A 59 8.54 5.30 4.20
C VAL A 59 7.77 4.87 5.42
N SER A 60 7.04 5.84 5.99
CA SER A 60 6.19 5.59 7.14
C SER A 60 4.72 5.59 6.75
N LEU A 61 4.00 4.58 7.19
CA LEU A 61 2.60 4.35 6.89
C LEU A 61 1.73 4.41 8.15
N ILE A 62 0.52 4.95 7.99
CA ILE A 62 -0.53 4.99 9.01
C ILE A 62 -1.84 4.46 8.42
N PRO A 63 -2.69 3.81 9.23
CA PRO A 63 -4.00 3.35 8.74
C PRO A 63 -4.87 4.53 8.31
N PHE A 64 -5.77 4.29 7.36
CA PHE A 64 -6.86 5.22 7.11
C PHE A 64 -7.73 5.35 8.35
N GLY A 65 -8.31 6.54 8.55
CA GLY A 65 -9.33 6.78 9.57
C GLY A 65 -10.75 6.52 9.04
N GLY A 66 -11.75 7.01 9.77
CA GLY A 66 -13.16 6.88 9.39
C GLY A 66 -13.62 5.43 9.34
N LYS A 67 -14.48 5.10 8.37
CA LYS A 67 -15.00 3.73 8.19
C LYS A 67 -13.99 2.76 7.56
N GLN A 68 -12.81 3.23 7.14
CA GLN A 68 -11.79 2.44 6.46
C GLN A 68 -12.33 1.66 5.24
N ALA A 69 -13.27 2.27 4.51
CA ALA A 69 -13.83 1.72 3.28
C ALA A 69 -13.09 2.33 2.08
N ILE A 70 -12.40 1.48 1.33
CA ILE A 70 -11.48 1.85 0.25
C ILE A 70 -12.08 1.39 -1.08
N TYR A 71 -12.37 2.33 -1.97
CA TYR A 71 -12.96 2.08 -3.29
C TYR A 71 -12.18 2.83 -4.38
N GLY A 72 -12.06 2.24 -5.57
CA GLY A 72 -11.36 2.84 -6.71
C GLY A 72 -9.90 2.36 -6.78
N PHE A 73 -8.93 3.28 -6.68
CA PHE A 73 -7.48 2.98 -6.77
C PHE A 73 -7.12 2.04 -7.93
N ASN A 74 -6.73 0.78 -7.67
CA ASN A 74 -6.50 -0.25 -8.69
C ASN A 74 -7.49 -1.41 -8.58
N ASN A 75 -8.65 -1.18 -7.93
CA ASN A 75 -9.71 -2.14 -7.70
C ASN A 75 -9.25 -3.42 -6.98
N LEU A 76 -8.17 -3.34 -6.19
CA LEU A 76 -7.65 -4.50 -5.47
C LEU A 76 -8.46 -4.81 -4.22
N VAL A 77 -9.04 -3.78 -3.59
CA VAL A 77 -9.80 -3.91 -2.34
C VAL A 77 -11.30 -3.70 -2.55
N ASP A 78 -11.73 -2.54 -3.05
CA ASP A 78 -13.14 -2.16 -3.24
C ASP A 78 -14.06 -2.57 -2.07
N GLY A 79 -13.65 -2.23 -0.85
CA GLY A 79 -14.34 -2.67 0.35
C GLY A 79 -13.66 -2.24 1.65
N TRP A 80 -13.99 -2.92 2.74
CA TRP A 80 -13.50 -2.58 4.08
C TRP A 80 -12.08 -3.11 4.33
N ALA A 81 -11.15 -2.19 4.61
CA ALA A 81 -9.72 -2.46 4.82
C ALA A 81 -9.27 -2.28 6.28
N GLY A 82 -10.21 -2.25 7.23
CA GLY A 82 -9.89 -2.19 8.65
C GLY A 82 -9.27 -3.49 9.17
N ASP A 83 -8.58 -3.37 10.30
CA ASP A 83 -7.97 -4.51 10.98
C ASP A 83 -9.03 -5.47 11.55
N SER A 84 -8.63 -6.73 11.69
CA SER A 84 -9.46 -7.75 12.32
C SER A 84 -9.76 -7.38 13.77
N MET A 85 -11.03 -7.49 14.18
CA MET A 85 -11.40 -7.38 15.60
C MET A 85 -10.98 -8.64 16.39
N VAL A 86 -10.51 -9.68 15.70
CA VAL A 86 -10.03 -10.93 16.28
C VAL A 86 -8.51 -10.93 16.27
N ALA A 87 -7.90 -11.04 17.45
CA ALA A 87 -6.45 -10.90 17.65
C ALA A 87 -5.58 -11.92 16.90
N THR A 88 -6.14 -13.04 16.43
CA THR A 88 -5.38 -14.21 15.98
C THR A 88 -5.62 -14.62 14.52
N GLY A 89 -6.32 -13.80 13.73
CA GLY A 89 -6.64 -14.14 12.35
C GLY A 89 -6.56 -12.96 11.40
N GLU A 90 -5.77 -13.10 10.33
CA GLU A 90 -5.90 -12.22 9.17
C GLU A 90 -7.25 -12.47 8.49
N ARG A 91 -7.92 -11.37 8.10
CA ARG A 91 -9.19 -11.42 7.38
C ARG A 91 -9.01 -12.07 6.00
N ALA A 92 -10.00 -12.86 5.59
CA ALA A 92 -9.96 -13.55 4.29
C ALA A 92 -9.87 -12.55 3.13
N GLU A 93 -10.54 -11.41 3.25
CA GLU A 93 -10.57 -10.35 2.26
C GLU A 93 -9.20 -9.70 2.06
N LYS A 94 -8.43 -9.53 3.14
CA LYS A 94 -7.03 -9.07 3.06
C LYS A 94 -6.18 -10.06 2.27
N ARG A 95 -6.29 -11.36 2.56
CA ARG A 95 -5.57 -12.40 1.81
C ARG A 95 -5.97 -12.43 0.33
N ILE A 96 -7.26 -12.30 0.03
CA ILE A 96 -7.77 -12.22 -1.35
C ILE A 96 -7.20 -11.00 -2.07
N ALA A 97 -7.17 -9.84 -1.42
CA ALA A 97 -6.61 -8.62 -2.01
C ALA A 97 -5.11 -8.77 -2.29
N ILE A 98 -4.34 -9.36 -1.36
CA ILE A 98 -2.91 -9.64 -1.54
C ILE A 98 -2.71 -10.58 -2.73
N GLN A 99 -3.48 -11.67 -2.81
CA GLN A 99 -3.39 -12.61 -3.94
C GLN A 99 -3.73 -11.92 -5.27
N ARG A 100 -4.80 -11.12 -5.32
CA ARG A 100 -5.14 -10.33 -6.51
C ARG A 100 -4.01 -9.38 -6.91
N ALA A 101 -3.34 -8.75 -5.95
CA ALA A 101 -2.21 -7.87 -6.24
C ALA A 101 -1.07 -8.66 -6.91
N ILE A 102 -0.74 -9.85 -6.38
CA ILE A 102 0.27 -10.74 -6.97
C ILE A 102 -0.14 -11.15 -8.39
N ASP A 103 -1.37 -11.62 -8.58
CA ASP A 103 -1.89 -12.07 -9.88
C ASP A 103 -1.89 -10.94 -10.93
N ASN A 104 -2.10 -9.70 -10.48
CA ASN A 104 -2.06 -8.51 -11.33
C ASN A 104 -0.64 -7.93 -11.51
N GLY A 105 0.39 -8.58 -10.99
CA GLY A 105 1.80 -8.19 -11.19
C GLY A 105 2.27 -7.03 -10.30
N PHE A 106 1.61 -6.76 -9.19
CA PHE A 106 2.10 -5.82 -8.19
C PHE A 106 3.27 -6.44 -7.41
N LYS A 107 4.47 -5.87 -7.53
CA LYS A 107 5.67 -6.40 -6.86
C LYS A 107 5.53 -6.31 -5.34
N SER A 108 5.88 -7.40 -4.65
CA SER A 108 5.89 -7.47 -3.19
C SER A 108 7.14 -8.21 -2.73
N SER A 109 7.89 -7.59 -1.83
CA SER A 109 9.03 -8.18 -1.11
C SER A 109 8.64 -8.34 0.35
N ASN A 110 9.00 -9.48 0.94
CA ASN A 110 8.69 -9.84 2.32
C ASN A 110 9.92 -9.63 3.21
#